data_AF-A0A7S0XZC4-F1
#
_entry.id   AF-A0A7S0XZC4-F1
#
_cell.length_a   1.000
_cell.length_b   1.000
_cell.length_c   1.000
_cell.angle_alpha   90.00
_cell.angle_beta   90.00
_cell.angle_gamma   90.00
#
_symmetry.space_group_name_H-M   'P 1'
#
loop_
_entity.id
_entity.type
_entity.pdbx_description
1 polymer ?
#
loop_
_entity_poly.entity_id
_entity_poly.type
_entity_poly.pdbx_seq_one_letter_code
_entity_poly.pdbx_strand_id
1 'polypeptide(L)'
;AALRGLVAWGRYSRQPRTFVSVLKTKQTRRQDGEDGPCGDGGVSEIEFEACESLVGDTGRQDARWELMSDKGSSQMWRRKVIAESDAKGQWVYRARAVLEGEGLDSVLEALTNTDIRTEWDSHCASMRRVSLLGDGVTEVIYSSVRFPFPLCDRDYVFYRRLVRRQGGGFMVARSARKGLVAEVEGVVRVDNFESHFAVVPRGDGKG
;
A
#
# COMPACT_ATOMS: atom_id res chain seq x y z
N ALA A 1 9.87 34.48 34.31
CA ALA A 1 10.32 33.34 35.12
C ALA A 1 9.11 32.42 35.32
N ALA A 2 8.99 31.34 34.56
CA ALA A 2 9.60 30.03 34.80
C ALA A 2 8.90 29.23 35.92
N LEU A 3 8.26 28.13 35.47
CA LEU A 3 7.57 27.04 36.17
C LEU A 3 8.33 26.45 37.38
N ARG A 4 7.58 25.99 38.39
CA ARG A 4 7.67 24.68 39.11
C ARG A 4 6.32 24.47 39.84
N GLY A 5 5.61 23.36 39.87
CA GLY A 5 5.76 22.00 39.36
C GLY A 5 4.76 21.13 40.14
N LEU A 6 3.99 20.27 39.47
CA LEU A 6 3.37 19.13 40.14
C LEU A 6 3.56 17.91 39.24
N VAL A 7 4.32 16.97 39.78
CA VAL A 7 4.56 15.64 39.22
C VAL A 7 3.44 14.74 39.70
N ALA A 8 2.72 14.09 38.79
CA ALA A 8 1.88 12.94 39.10
C ALA A 8 2.40 11.74 38.30
N TRP A 9 2.91 10.75 39.04
CA TRP A 9 3.26 9.43 38.52
C TRP A 9 1.97 8.65 38.27
N GLY A 10 1.55 8.58 37.01
CA GLY A 10 0.62 7.57 36.50
C GLY A 10 1.38 6.64 35.57
N ARG A 11 1.29 5.32 35.77
CA ARG A 11 1.87 4.31 34.89
C ARG A 11 1.40 4.53 33.45
N TYR A 12 2.21 5.21 32.64
CA TYR A 12 2.03 5.27 31.20
C TYR A 12 2.45 3.91 30.63
N SER A 13 1.47 3.04 30.35
CA SER A 13 1.70 1.88 29.51
C SER A 13 2.21 2.38 28.16
N ARG A 14 3.44 2.00 27.81
CA ARG A 14 4.06 2.28 26.51
C ARG A 14 3.11 1.81 25.42
N GLN A 15 2.48 2.73 24.69
CA GLN A 15 1.83 2.35 23.45
C GLN A 15 2.91 1.96 22.44
N PRO A 16 2.75 0.84 21.71
CA PRO A 16 3.71 0.41 20.71
C PRO A 16 3.81 1.47 19.60
N ARG A 17 5.04 1.75 19.16
CA ARG A 17 5.29 2.61 17.99
C ARG A 17 5.00 1.77 16.75
N THR A 18 4.21 2.25 15.79
CA THR A 18 3.89 1.49 14.58
C THR A 18 4.81 1.91 13.43
N PHE A 19 5.43 0.92 12.80
CA PHE A 19 6.24 1.07 11.61
C PHE A 19 5.41 0.69 10.39
N VAL A 20 5.44 1.53 9.37
CA VAL A 20 4.74 1.29 8.10
C VAL A 20 5.79 1.28 6.99
N SER A 21 6.14 0.11 6.49
CA SER A 21 6.82 0.00 5.21
C SER A 21 5.77 -0.07 4.11
N VAL A 22 5.75 0.92 3.21
CA VAL A 22 4.79 1.01 2.12
C VAL A 22 5.49 0.63 0.81
N LEU A 23 4.99 -0.41 0.14
CA LEU A 23 5.72 -1.13 -0.88
C LEU A 23 5.74 -0.45 -2.26
N LYS A 24 6.74 -0.94 -3.00
CA LYS A 24 6.89 -1.10 -4.46
C LYS A 24 5.57 -1.00 -5.26
N THR A 25 5.09 0.21 -5.55
CA THR A 25 3.97 0.38 -6.48
C THR A 25 4.52 0.22 -7.90
N LYS A 26 4.13 -0.85 -8.60
CA LYS A 26 4.43 -1.06 -10.02
C LYS A 26 3.13 -0.81 -10.78
N GLN A 27 3.07 0.29 -11.54
CA GLN A 27 1.98 0.56 -12.47
C GLN A 27 2.50 0.20 -13.86
N THR A 28 2.00 -0.88 -14.46
CA THR A 28 2.38 -1.22 -15.85
C THR A 28 1.16 -1.49 -16.72
N ARG A 29 1.34 -1.66 -18.03
CA ARG A 29 0.29 -2.17 -18.93
C ARG A 29 0.49 -3.69 -19.00
N ARG A 30 -0.55 -4.49 -18.75
CA ARG A 30 -0.46 -5.95 -18.92
C ARG A 30 -0.70 -6.27 -20.38
N GLN A 31 0.15 -7.11 -20.97
CA GLN A 31 -0.17 -7.79 -22.21
C GLN A 31 -1.22 -8.86 -21.92
N ASP A 32 -2.19 -9.02 -22.82
CA ASP A 32 -3.21 -10.05 -22.71
C ASP A 32 -2.50 -11.43 -22.79
N GLY A 33 -2.57 -12.24 -21.73
CA GLY A 33 -2.11 -13.65 -21.76
C GLY A 33 -1.18 -14.13 -20.64
N GLU A 34 -0.70 -13.28 -19.73
CA GLU A 34 0.06 -13.76 -18.56
C GLU A 34 -0.87 -14.02 -17.38
N ASP A 35 -1.52 -15.18 -17.34
CA ASP A 35 -2.16 -15.65 -16.11
C ASP A 35 -1.06 -15.94 -15.08
N GLY A 36 -1.08 -15.20 -13.96
CA GLY A 36 -0.20 -15.49 -12.83
C GLY A 36 -0.52 -16.88 -12.26
N PRO A 37 0.34 -17.46 -11.42
CA PRO A 37 0.24 -18.85 -10.94
C PRO A 37 -1.04 -19.19 -10.15
N CYS A 38 -1.92 -18.22 -9.91
CA CYS A 38 -3.20 -18.39 -9.26
C CYS A 38 -4.33 -18.37 -10.30
N GLY A 39 -4.75 -19.56 -10.73
CA GLY A 39 -5.74 -19.80 -11.81
C GLY A 39 -7.11 -19.13 -11.62
N ASP A 40 -7.41 -18.57 -10.43
CA ASP A 40 -8.68 -17.91 -10.14
C ASP A 40 -8.55 -16.40 -9.85
N GLY A 41 -7.36 -15.83 -10.01
CA GLY A 41 -7.13 -14.41 -9.80
C GLY A 41 -6.97 -13.98 -8.34
N GLY A 42 -6.82 -14.88 -7.38
CA GLY A 42 -6.58 -14.52 -5.97
C GLY A 42 -5.16 -14.00 -5.65
N VAL A 43 -4.96 -13.48 -4.45
CA VAL A 43 -3.61 -13.16 -3.92
C VAL A 43 -2.98 -14.42 -3.34
N SER A 44 -1.81 -14.78 -3.85
CA SER A 44 -1.04 -15.98 -3.50
C SER A 44 -0.15 -15.79 -2.27
N GLU A 45 0.31 -16.90 -1.69
CA GLU A 45 1.18 -16.91 -0.51
C GLU A 45 2.58 -16.33 -0.77
N ILE A 46 3.12 -16.54 -1.98
CA ILE A 46 4.43 -16.00 -2.40
C ILE A 46 4.43 -14.47 -2.39
N GLU A 47 3.29 -13.83 -2.69
CA GLU A 47 3.18 -12.37 -2.65
C GLU A 47 3.29 -11.83 -1.21
N PHE A 48 2.90 -12.62 -0.21
CA PHE A 48 3.10 -12.25 1.20
C PHE A 48 4.56 -12.40 1.64
N GLU A 49 5.32 -13.35 1.09
CA GLU A 49 6.78 -13.40 1.34
C GLU A 49 7.47 -12.12 0.86
N ALA A 50 7.04 -11.58 -0.29
CA ALA A 50 7.52 -10.29 -0.79
C ALA A 50 7.15 -9.14 0.16
N CYS A 51 5.95 -9.13 0.73
CA CYS A 51 5.56 -8.17 1.77
C CYS A 51 6.45 -8.29 3.01
N GLU A 52 6.65 -9.50 3.52
CA GLU A 52 7.43 -9.77 4.72
C GLU A 52 8.88 -9.30 4.56
N SER A 53 9.47 -9.49 3.36
CA SER A 53 10.83 -9.03 3.05
C SER A 53 11.02 -7.50 3.19
N LEU A 54 9.94 -6.71 3.17
CA LEU A 54 10.03 -5.25 3.33
C LEU A 54 10.42 -4.79 4.73
N VAL A 55 10.19 -5.61 5.76
CA VAL A 55 10.36 -5.20 7.17
C VAL A 55 11.83 -4.86 7.48
N GLY A 56 12.78 -5.45 6.75
CA GLY A 56 14.22 -5.16 6.84
C GLY A 56 14.77 -4.29 5.70
N ASP A 57 13.96 -3.95 4.70
CA ASP A 57 14.44 -3.23 3.53
C ASP A 57 14.61 -1.73 3.84
N THR A 58 15.86 -1.26 3.82
CA THR A 58 16.20 0.14 4.09
C THR A 58 16.20 1.03 2.85
N GLY A 59 15.87 0.49 1.67
CA GLY A 59 15.90 1.28 0.42
C GLY A 59 17.29 1.57 -0.14
N ARG A 60 18.34 1.41 0.69
CA ARG A 60 19.70 1.88 0.40
C ARG A 60 20.57 0.93 -0.43
N GLN A 61 20.14 -0.31 -0.67
CA GLN A 61 21.05 -1.35 -1.20
C GLN A 61 21.14 -1.41 -2.74
N ASP A 62 20.34 -0.65 -3.48
CA ASP A 62 20.33 -0.70 -4.96
C ASP A 62 20.43 0.71 -5.55
N ALA A 63 21.55 0.99 -6.23
CA ALA A 63 21.90 2.29 -6.83
C ALA A 63 20.90 2.77 -7.89
N ARG A 64 19.97 1.92 -8.33
CA ARG A 64 18.91 2.30 -9.28
C ARG A 64 17.74 3.03 -8.62
N TRP A 65 17.67 3.06 -7.28
CA TRP A 65 16.64 3.81 -6.56
C TRP A 65 17.08 5.25 -6.28
N GLU A 66 16.25 6.19 -6.72
CA GLU A 66 16.41 7.63 -6.51
C GLU A 66 15.54 8.07 -5.33
N LEU A 67 16.13 8.73 -4.33
CA LEU A 67 15.39 9.31 -3.20
C LEU A 67 14.61 10.55 -3.69
N MET A 68 13.28 10.51 -3.53
CA MET A 68 12.34 11.56 -3.94
C MET A 68 11.97 12.51 -2.80
N SER A 69 11.87 11.98 -1.57
CA SER A 69 11.48 12.76 -0.40
C SER A 69 12.05 12.13 0.85
N ASP A 70 12.56 12.96 1.76
CA ASP A 70 12.93 12.60 3.11
C ASP A 70 12.38 13.64 4.07
N LYS A 71 11.47 13.21 4.95
CA LYS A 71 10.85 14.05 5.99
C LYS A 71 11.17 13.51 7.40
N GLY A 72 12.28 12.77 7.54
CA GLY A 72 12.73 12.18 8.80
C GLY A 72 11.96 10.92 9.19
N SER A 73 10.66 11.03 9.48
CA SER A 73 9.80 9.88 9.78
C SER A 73 9.31 9.16 8.54
N SER A 74 9.35 9.79 7.37
CA SER A 74 8.95 9.20 6.10
C SER A 74 9.96 9.45 4.99
N GLN A 75 10.24 8.42 4.19
CA GLN A 75 11.14 8.47 3.04
C GLN A 75 10.45 7.81 1.84
N MET A 76 10.66 8.36 0.64
CA MET A 76 10.13 7.80 -0.59
C MET A 76 11.19 7.78 -1.68
N TRP A 77 11.26 6.68 -2.42
CA TRP A 77 12.18 6.44 -3.52
C TRP A 77 11.40 6.06 -4.78
N ARG A 78 12.02 6.27 -5.94
CA ARG A 78 11.53 5.77 -7.22
C ARG A 78 12.63 5.08 -8.01
N ARG A 79 12.26 4.18 -8.92
CA ARG A 79 13.17 3.55 -9.88
C ARG A 79 12.48 3.42 -11.23
N LYS A 80 13.18 3.79 -12.30
CA LYS A 80 12.66 3.63 -13.66
C LYS A 80 12.77 2.16 -14.09
N VAL A 81 11.72 1.64 -14.72
CA VAL A 81 11.76 0.31 -15.34
C VAL A 81 12.49 0.41 -16.68
N ILE A 82 13.67 -0.23 -16.73
CA ILE A 82 14.55 -0.24 -17.91
C ILE A 82 14.46 -1.53 -18.73
N ALA A 83 13.81 -2.56 -18.19
CA ALA A 83 13.64 -3.85 -18.89
C ALA A 83 12.78 -3.68 -20.14
N GLU A 84 13.15 -4.37 -21.22
CA GLU A 84 12.35 -4.48 -22.44
C GLU A 84 11.06 -5.25 -22.13
N SER A 85 10.03 -4.48 -21.84
CA SER A 85 8.70 -4.92 -21.44
C SER A 85 7.72 -3.77 -21.71
N ASP A 86 6.42 -4.05 -21.66
CA ASP A 86 5.36 -3.01 -21.73
C ASP A 86 5.43 -2.01 -20.58
N ALA A 87 6.26 -2.30 -19.57
CA ALA A 87 6.53 -1.44 -18.44
C ALA A 87 7.65 -0.43 -18.69
N LYS A 88 8.35 -0.50 -19.82
CA LYS A 88 9.52 0.32 -20.11
C LYS A 88 9.18 1.80 -20.01
N GLY A 89 9.96 2.52 -19.21
CA GLY A 89 9.76 3.95 -19.00
C GLY A 89 8.85 4.33 -17.84
N GLN A 90 8.13 3.37 -17.24
CA GLN A 90 7.33 3.61 -16.04
C GLN A 90 8.20 3.63 -14.78
N TRP A 91 7.60 4.12 -13.70
CA TRP A 91 8.25 4.24 -12.40
C TRP A 91 7.70 3.19 -11.44
N VAL A 92 8.60 2.68 -10.61
CA VAL A 92 8.26 1.89 -9.44
C VAL A 92 8.58 2.73 -8.21
N TYR A 93 7.66 2.79 -7.25
CA TYR A 93 7.79 3.63 -6.06
C TYR A 93 7.93 2.80 -4.81
N ARG A 94 8.77 3.24 -3.88
CA ARG A 94 8.95 2.59 -2.57
C ARG A 94 8.83 3.66 -1.50
N ALA A 95 8.17 3.38 -0.39
CA ALA A 95 8.07 4.30 0.72
C ALA A 95 8.29 3.60 2.07
N ARG A 96 8.78 4.37 3.02
CA ARG A 96 8.98 3.94 4.39
C ARG A 96 8.47 5.05 5.29
N ALA A 97 7.68 4.71 6.29
CA ALA A 97 7.15 5.66 7.25
C ALA A 97 7.16 5.07 8.67
N VAL A 98 7.35 5.93 9.66
CA VAL A 98 7.19 5.63 11.09
C VAL A 98 6.01 6.46 11.58
N LEU A 99 4.97 5.79 12.08
CA LEU A 99 3.81 6.43 12.67
C LEU A 99 3.90 6.30 14.20
N GLU A 100 4.16 7.42 14.86
CA GLU A 100 4.24 7.46 16.33
C GLU A 100 2.84 7.63 16.93
N GLY A 101 2.54 6.90 18.00
CA GLY A 101 1.25 7.00 18.70
C GLY A 101 0.10 6.19 18.09
N GLU A 102 0.26 5.70 16.86
CA GLU A 102 -0.76 4.87 16.21
C GLU A 102 -0.57 3.38 16.53
N GLY A 103 -1.67 2.69 16.82
CA GLY A 103 -1.68 1.24 16.98
C GLY A 103 -1.67 0.52 15.63
N LEU A 104 -1.16 -0.72 15.60
CA LEU A 104 -1.17 -1.56 14.40
C LEU A 104 -2.57 -1.67 13.79
N ASP A 105 -3.59 -1.87 14.64
CA ASP A 105 -4.97 -2.05 14.18
C ASP A 105 -5.52 -0.78 13.52
N SER A 106 -5.28 0.39 14.10
CA SER A 106 -5.69 1.68 13.51
C SER A 106 -5.07 1.89 12.13
N VAL A 107 -3.78 1.55 11.96
CA VAL A 107 -3.11 1.68 10.66
C VAL A 107 -3.66 0.69 9.65
N LEU A 108 -3.88 -0.57 10.04
CA LEU A 108 -4.46 -1.58 9.15
C LEU A 108 -5.91 -1.25 8.77
N GLU A 109 -6.68 -0.68 9.70
CA GLU A 109 -8.02 -0.18 9.44
C GLU A 109 -7.99 0.98 8.43
N ALA A 110 -7.10 1.97 8.61
CA ALA A 110 -6.94 3.06 7.66
C ALA A 110 -6.56 2.58 6.24
N LEU A 111 -5.83 1.46 6.12
CA LEU A 111 -5.46 0.86 4.83
C LEU A 111 -6.60 0.05 4.18
N THR A 112 -7.50 -0.54 4.98
CA THR A 112 -8.49 -1.52 4.50
C THR A 112 -9.93 -1.00 4.48
N ASN A 113 -10.30 -0.12 5.39
CA ASN A 113 -11.63 0.44 5.47
C ASN A 113 -11.89 1.39 4.27
N THR A 114 -12.81 0.96 3.39
CA THR A 114 -13.16 1.72 2.18
C THR A 114 -14.03 2.95 2.49
N ASP A 115 -14.77 2.92 3.58
CA ASP A 115 -15.81 3.90 3.89
C ASP A 115 -15.18 5.21 4.37
N ILE A 116 -14.05 5.12 5.07
CA ILE A 116 -13.32 6.28 5.58
C ILE A 116 -12.26 6.81 4.61
N ARG A 117 -12.01 6.11 3.48
CA ARG A 117 -10.88 6.44 2.60
C ARG A 117 -11.00 7.84 2.01
N THR A 118 -12.20 8.22 1.59
CA THR A 118 -12.49 9.52 0.98
C THR A 118 -12.48 10.67 1.99
N GLU A 119 -12.50 10.38 3.30
CA GLU A 119 -12.46 11.40 4.35
C GLU A 119 -11.05 12.02 4.48
N TRP A 120 -9.99 11.22 4.29
CA TRP A 120 -8.62 11.66 4.50
C TRP A 120 -7.77 11.69 3.21
N ASP A 121 -8.11 10.90 2.19
CA ASP A 121 -7.41 10.89 0.90
C ASP A 121 -8.09 11.84 -0.10
N SER A 122 -7.58 13.06 -0.20
CA SER A 122 -8.14 14.11 -1.06
C SER A 122 -8.18 13.76 -2.56
N HIS A 123 -7.38 12.77 -2.99
CA HIS A 123 -7.36 12.33 -4.38
C HIS A 123 -8.35 11.17 -4.62
N CYS A 124 -8.78 10.47 -3.58
CA CYS A 124 -9.76 9.39 -3.73
C CYS A 124 -11.15 9.99 -3.97
N ALA A 125 -11.71 9.76 -5.16
CA ALA A 125 -13.08 10.15 -5.48
C ALA A 125 -14.10 9.14 -4.96
N SER A 126 -13.78 7.85 -5.01
CA SER A 126 -14.62 6.76 -4.53
C SER A 126 -13.76 5.53 -4.24
N MET A 127 -14.10 4.78 -3.21
CA MET A 127 -13.54 3.45 -2.96
C MET A 127 -14.64 2.56 -2.40
N ARG A 128 -14.80 1.36 -2.94
CA ARG A 128 -15.81 0.41 -2.46
C ARG A 128 -15.42 -1.03 -2.70
N ARG A 129 -15.87 -1.91 -1.81
CA ARG A 129 -15.85 -3.35 -2.06
C ARG A 129 -16.93 -3.71 -3.09
N VAL A 130 -16.50 -4.36 -4.16
CA VAL A 130 -17.37 -4.87 -5.24
C VAL A 130 -17.91 -6.25 -4.85
N SER A 131 -17.03 -7.14 -4.41
CA SER A 131 -17.36 -8.51 -4.03
C SER A 131 -16.24 -9.13 -3.21
N LEU A 132 -16.46 -10.38 -2.79
CA LEU A 132 -15.47 -11.26 -2.18
C LEU A 132 -15.25 -12.44 -3.13
N LEU A 133 -14.00 -12.86 -3.35
CA LEU A 133 -13.72 -14.06 -4.14
C LEU A 133 -14.19 -15.32 -3.40
N GLY A 134 -14.26 -16.44 -4.13
CA GLY A 134 -14.69 -17.73 -3.59
C GLY A 134 -13.83 -18.26 -2.45
N ASP A 135 -12.62 -17.72 -2.25
CA ASP A 135 -11.74 -18.02 -1.12
C ASP A 135 -12.22 -17.40 0.22
N GLY A 136 -13.21 -16.50 0.18
CA GLY A 136 -13.77 -15.86 1.36
C GLY A 136 -12.86 -14.84 2.05
N VAL A 137 -11.68 -14.54 1.50
CA VAL A 137 -10.67 -13.68 2.13
C VAL A 137 -10.06 -12.63 1.21
N THR A 138 -10.20 -12.81 -0.11
CA THR A 138 -9.72 -11.85 -1.10
C THR A 138 -10.87 -10.96 -1.58
N GLU A 139 -10.75 -9.66 -1.33
CA GLU A 139 -11.75 -8.66 -1.72
C GLU A 139 -11.50 -8.19 -3.16
N VAL A 140 -12.57 -7.95 -3.91
CA VAL A 140 -12.53 -7.18 -5.16
C VAL A 140 -12.89 -5.74 -4.84
N ILE A 141 -11.97 -4.82 -5.11
CA ILE A 141 -12.11 -3.40 -4.80
C ILE A 141 -12.20 -2.59 -6.09
N TYR A 142 -13.13 -1.64 -6.12
CA TYR A 142 -13.17 -0.54 -7.07
C TYR A 142 -12.66 0.72 -6.39
N SER A 143 -11.76 1.47 -7.04
CA SER A 143 -11.27 2.76 -6.57
C SER A 143 -11.16 3.75 -7.73
N SER A 144 -11.60 4.99 -7.53
CA SER A 144 -11.41 6.09 -8.48
C SER A 144 -10.60 7.23 -7.85
N VAL A 145 -9.73 7.81 -8.67
CA VAL A 145 -8.74 8.82 -8.27
C VAL A 145 -8.84 10.03 -9.16
N ARG A 146 -8.95 11.21 -8.55
CA ARG A 146 -8.98 12.50 -9.24
C ARG A 146 -7.61 12.87 -9.75
N PHE A 147 -7.53 13.27 -11.02
CA PHE A 147 -6.31 13.81 -11.61
C PHE A 147 -6.47 15.30 -11.95
N PRO A 148 -5.39 16.09 -11.89
CA PRO A 148 -5.44 17.49 -12.24
C PRO A 148 -5.73 17.66 -13.75
N PHE A 149 -6.66 18.55 -14.08
CA PHE A 149 -6.94 18.96 -15.45
C PHE A 149 -5.64 19.43 -16.15
N PRO A 150 -5.36 19.03 -17.41
CA PRO A 150 -6.26 18.38 -18.38
C PRO A 150 -6.24 16.85 -18.39
N LEU A 151 -5.67 16.21 -17.37
CA LEU A 151 -5.60 14.75 -17.32
C LEU A 151 -6.94 14.16 -16.84
N CYS A 152 -7.44 13.12 -17.53
CA CYS A 152 -8.63 12.39 -17.11
C CYS A 152 -8.44 11.70 -15.76
N ASP A 153 -9.52 11.51 -15.01
CA ASP A 153 -9.48 10.69 -13.78
C ASP A 153 -9.10 9.25 -14.10
N ARG A 154 -8.59 8.54 -13.09
CA ARG A 154 -8.22 7.12 -13.20
C ARG A 154 -9.09 6.27 -12.30
N ASP A 155 -9.43 5.07 -12.74
CA ASP A 155 -10.03 4.06 -11.88
C ASP A 155 -9.24 2.75 -11.90
N TYR A 156 -9.45 1.98 -10.84
CA TYR A 156 -8.75 0.74 -10.55
C TYR A 156 -9.78 -0.31 -10.15
N VAL A 157 -9.62 -1.52 -10.67
CA VAL A 157 -10.28 -2.72 -10.17
C VAL A 157 -9.19 -3.68 -9.74
N PHE A 158 -9.13 -4.02 -8.47
CA PHE A 158 -8.04 -4.83 -7.92
C PHE A 158 -8.49 -5.79 -6.85
N TYR A 159 -7.78 -6.91 -6.75
CA TYR A 159 -7.87 -7.84 -5.64
C TYR A 159 -7.06 -7.30 -4.47
N ARG A 160 -7.60 -7.37 -3.25
CA ARG A 160 -6.93 -6.97 -2.02
C ARG A 160 -7.06 -8.06 -0.98
N ARG A 161 -5.94 -8.44 -0.36
CA ARG A 161 -5.92 -9.39 0.76
C ARG A 161 -4.93 -8.92 1.82
N LEU A 162 -5.37 -8.90 3.08
CA LEU A 162 -4.57 -8.60 4.26
C LEU A 162 -4.41 -9.88 5.10
N VAL A 163 -3.20 -10.16 5.54
CA VAL A 163 -2.90 -11.24 6.49
C VAL A 163 -2.18 -10.67 7.72
N ARG A 164 -2.43 -11.26 8.89
CA ARG A 164 -1.69 -10.96 10.13
C ARG A 164 -0.70 -12.07 10.41
N ARG A 165 0.57 -11.72 10.54
CA ARG A 165 1.69 -12.67 10.75
C ARG A 165 2.76 -12.04 11.60
N GLN A 166 3.45 -12.84 12.42
CA GLN A 166 4.63 -12.39 13.18
C GLN A 166 4.42 -11.08 13.97
N GLY A 167 3.19 -10.83 14.44
CA GLY A 167 2.83 -9.60 15.16
C GLY A 167 2.62 -8.35 14.30
N GLY A 168 2.66 -8.46 12.96
CA GLY A 168 2.35 -7.39 12.01
C GLY A 168 1.21 -7.74 11.05
N GLY A 169 0.93 -6.83 10.11
CA GLY A 169 -0.03 -6.98 9.04
C GLY A 169 0.62 -6.76 7.66
N PHE A 170 0.30 -7.64 6.72
CA PHE A 170 0.85 -7.67 5.37
C PHE A 170 -0.29 -7.68 4.37
N MET A 171 -0.31 -6.71 3.46
CA MET A 171 -1.41 -6.55 2.50
C MET A 171 -0.86 -6.55 1.09
N VAL A 172 -1.50 -7.28 0.19
CA VAL A 172 -1.25 -7.22 -1.25
C VAL A 172 -2.49 -6.68 -1.93
N ALA A 173 -2.29 -5.80 -2.90
CA ALA A 173 -3.30 -5.25 -3.77
C ALA A 173 -2.81 -5.33 -5.23
N ARG A 174 -3.55 -6.00 -6.11
CA ARG A 174 -3.14 -6.18 -7.51
C ARG A 174 -4.30 -6.12 -8.47
N SER A 175 -4.09 -5.64 -9.69
CA SER A 175 -5.13 -5.54 -10.71
C SER A 175 -5.92 -6.83 -10.85
N ALA A 176 -7.23 -6.66 -10.91
CA ALA A 176 -8.16 -7.74 -11.11
C ALA A 176 -8.24 -8.11 -12.59
N ARG A 177 -8.93 -9.22 -12.89
CA ARG A 177 -9.20 -9.57 -14.29
C ARG A 177 -10.09 -8.51 -14.94
N LYS A 178 -9.86 -8.25 -16.23
CA LYS A 178 -10.67 -7.31 -17.02
C LYS A 178 -12.14 -7.74 -17.03
N GLY A 179 -13.05 -6.78 -17.10
CA GLY A 179 -14.49 -7.02 -17.22
C GLY A 179 -15.24 -7.33 -15.93
N LEU A 180 -14.59 -7.40 -14.76
CA LEU A 180 -15.29 -7.55 -13.47
C LEU A 180 -16.18 -6.35 -13.12
N VAL A 181 -15.74 -5.16 -13.52
CA VAL A 181 -16.48 -3.92 -13.41
C VAL A 181 -16.34 -3.20 -14.74
N ALA A 182 -17.47 -2.74 -15.29
CA ALA A 182 -17.49 -1.96 -16.52
C ALA A 182 -16.57 -0.73 -16.43
N GLU A 183 -15.98 -0.34 -17.55
CA GLU A 183 -15.23 0.91 -17.65
C GLU A 183 -16.20 2.10 -17.64
N VAL A 184 -15.73 3.24 -17.14
CA VAL A 184 -16.50 4.48 -17.06
C VAL A 184 -16.00 5.41 -18.15
N GLU A 185 -16.92 5.93 -18.96
CA GLU A 185 -16.58 6.89 -20.01
C GLU A 185 -15.89 8.14 -19.44
N GLY A 186 -14.83 8.60 -20.11
CA GLY A 186 -14.04 9.75 -19.66
C GLY A 186 -13.05 9.47 -18.52
N VAL A 187 -13.00 8.23 -18.02
CA VAL A 187 -12.07 7.77 -16.97
C VAL A 187 -11.12 6.74 -17.54
N VAL A 188 -9.83 6.82 -17.18
CA VAL A 188 -8.80 5.88 -17.64
C VAL A 188 -8.71 4.70 -16.68
N ARG A 189 -9.06 3.50 -17.15
CA ARG A 189 -8.86 2.24 -16.42
C ARG A 189 -7.39 1.87 -16.31
N VAL A 190 -6.92 1.64 -15.08
CA VAL A 190 -5.57 1.15 -14.82
C VAL A 190 -5.58 -0.38 -14.72
N ASP A 191 -5.11 -1.01 -15.78
CA ASP A 191 -5.15 -2.48 -15.94
C ASP A 191 -4.02 -3.23 -15.26
N ASN A 192 -2.94 -2.55 -14.88
CA ASN A 192 -1.86 -3.20 -14.19
C ASN A 192 -1.26 -2.29 -13.12
N PHE A 193 -1.65 -2.66 -11.92
CA PHE A 193 -1.39 -2.08 -10.64
C PHE A 193 -1.00 -3.22 -9.72
N GLU A 194 0.10 -3.03 -9.01
CA GLU A 194 0.53 -3.93 -7.96
C GLU A 194 1.09 -3.07 -6.84
N SER A 195 0.63 -3.34 -5.62
CA SER A 195 1.04 -2.67 -4.41
C SER A 195 1.00 -3.68 -3.29
N HIS A 196 1.93 -3.57 -2.36
CA HIS A 196 1.92 -4.37 -1.17
C HIS A 196 2.26 -3.50 0.05
N PHE A 197 2.14 -4.05 1.24
CA PHE A 197 2.28 -3.27 2.47
C PHE A 197 2.78 -4.18 3.56
N ALA A 198 3.68 -3.66 4.39
CA ALA A 198 4.11 -4.31 5.61
C ALA A 198 4.00 -3.30 6.76
N VAL A 199 3.07 -3.56 7.67
CA VAL A 199 2.85 -2.76 8.87
C VAL A 199 3.25 -3.61 10.06
N VAL A 200 4.30 -3.21 10.75
CA VAL A 200 4.80 -3.95 11.91
C VAL A 200 4.98 -3.02 13.10
N PRO A 201 4.78 -3.49 14.34
CA PRO A 201 5.21 -2.75 15.51
C PRO A 201 6.72 -2.54 15.48
N ARG A 202 7.17 -1.31 15.73
CA ARG A 202 8.57 -1.02 15.98
C ARG A 202 8.90 -1.49 17.39
N GLY A 203 9.74 -2.52 17.50
CA GLY A 203 10.36 -2.89 18.76
C GLY A 203 11.01 -1.67 19.43
N ASP A 204 11.00 -1.63 20.75
CA ASP A 204 11.39 -0.46 21.55
C ASP A 204 12.89 -0.16 21.56
N GLY A 205 13.64 -0.50 20.50
CA GLY A 205 14.94 0.10 20.21
C GLY A 205 15.98 0.04 21.33
N LYS A 206 15.83 -0.86 22.30
CA LYS A 206 16.81 -1.14 23.34
C LYS A 206 17.63 -2.34 22.90
N GLY A 207 18.62 -2.05 22.07
CA GLY A 207 19.78 -2.89 21.79
C GLY A 207 21.00 -2.00 21.85
#